data_AF-A0A2U3LBR3-F1
#
_entry.id   AF-A0A2U3LBR3-F1
#
_cell.length_a   1.000
_cell.length_b   1.000
_cell.length_c   1.000
_cell.angle_alpha   90.00
_cell.angle_beta   90.00
_cell.angle_gamma   90.00
#
_symmetry.space_group_name_H-M   'P 1'
#
loop_
_entity.id
_entity.type
_entity.pdbx_description
1 polymer ?
#
loop_
_entity_poly.entity_id
_entity_poly.type
_entity_poly.pdbx_seq_one_letter_code
_entity_poly.pdbx_strand_id
1 'polypeptide(L)'
;MTSTNGTNGNAYTVPKPRAEWLARRKQANADGNFSQMHYARQGVITEEMGYVAQREKLAPELVRDEVARGRMIIPANINHAELEPMAIGVASLCKINANIGNSAVTSEINEELKKLHTAVHYGADTVMDLSTGGEIHEIREAILRHSPVPIGTVPIYEAIARVKRVEDLNAEIMLEVIEEQAAQGVDYMTIHAGVLIQYLPMVAQRITGIVSRGGAILAQWMAYNHKQNFLYERFDDLCKIFKKYDVSFSLGDGLRPGCVADASDEAQFAELKTLGELTKKAWAHDVQVMIEGPGHVSMDKIKEQVDKEVELCSEAPFYTLGPLVTDIAPGYDHITSAIGAAMIGWYGAAMLCYVTPKEHLGLPNEKDVKDGIIAYKIAAHAADIARQRPGARDRDDALSYARYKFDWEKQFALSLDPETARSMHDETLPDDYYKEAAFCSMCGPKFCSMNYSSKVDEYNKQVHGIEKKDYSELVEKLVTLK
;
A
#
# COMPACT_ATOMS: atom_id res chain seq x y z
N MET A 1 39.94 8.63 -40.93
CA MET A 1 39.30 9.68 -40.14
C MET A 1 38.39 9.00 -39.14
N THR A 2 38.85 9.00 -37.90
CA THR A 2 38.20 8.45 -36.71
C THR A 2 36.93 9.25 -36.40
N SER A 3 35.77 8.59 -36.39
CA SER A 3 34.59 9.09 -35.67
C SER A 3 34.34 8.19 -34.47
N THR A 4 34.81 8.65 -33.32
CA THR A 4 34.52 8.13 -32.00
C THR A 4 33.05 8.40 -31.67
N ASN A 5 32.20 7.36 -31.69
CA ASN A 5 30.92 7.42 -31.00
C ASN A 5 31.21 7.24 -29.50
N GLY A 6 31.14 8.35 -28.77
CA GLY A 6 31.30 8.38 -27.32
C GLY A 6 30.15 7.65 -26.64
N THR A 7 30.38 6.41 -26.21
CA THR A 7 29.60 5.74 -25.17
C THR A 7 30.09 6.23 -23.81
N ASN A 8 29.71 7.45 -23.42
CA ASN A 8 29.73 7.87 -22.03
C ASN A 8 28.35 7.54 -21.43
N GLY A 9 28.12 6.27 -21.14
CA GLY A 9 27.00 5.83 -20.33
C GLY A 9 27.56 5.27 -19.03
N ASN A 10 27.59 6.07 -17.96
CA ASN A 10 27.66 5.50 -16.62
C ASN A 10 26.43 4.60 -16.48
N ALA A 11 26.61 3.29 -16.66
CA ALA A 11 25.55 2.32 -16.41
C ALA A 11 25.27 2.34 -14.90
N TYR A 12 24.28 3.13 -14.48
CA TYR A 12 23.77 3.11 -13.13
C TYR A 12 23.38 1.67 -12.82
N THR A 13 24.08 1.08 -11.86
CA THR A 13 23.79 -0.28 -11.41
C THR A 13 22.73 -0.20 -10.33
N VAL A 14 21.56 -0.80 -10.56
CA VAL A 14 20.50 -0.85 -9.55
C VAL A 14 21.00 -1.69 -8.35
N PRO A 15 20.93 -1.16 -7.11
CA PRO A 15 21.32 -1.90 -5.92
C PRO A 15 20.50 -3.19 -5.74
N LYS A 16 21.15 -4.24 -5.21
CA LYS A 16 20.52 -5.52 -4.88
C LYS A 16 20.78 -5.89 -3.42
N PRO A 17 20.21 -5.15 -2.45
CA PRO A 17 20.56 -5.27 -1.03
C PRO A 17 20.36 -6.70 -0.47
N ARG A 18 19.45 -7.49 -1.04
CA ARG A 18 19.15 -8.86 -0.57
C ARG A 18 20.01 -9.95 -1.19
N ALA A 19 20.86 -9.63 -2.17
CA ALA A 19 21.54 -10.63 -2.99
C ALA A 19 22.36 -11.65 -2.18
N GLU A 20 23.12 -11.19 -1.17
CA GLU A 20 23.91 -12.09 -0.32
C GLU A 20 23.02 -12.97 0.57
N TRP A 21 21.96 -12.39 1.16
CA TRP A 21 21.02 -13.10 2.04
C TRP A 21 20.36 -14.25 1.28
N LEU A 22 19.89 -13.95 0.06
CA LEU A 22 19.25 -14.91 -0.83
C LEU A 22 20.20 -16.01 -1.29
N ALA A 23 21.46 -15.69 -1.60
CA ALA A 23 22.45 -16.68 -1.98
C ALA A 23 22.71 -17.69 -0.85
N ARG A 24 22.89 -17.20 0.39
CA ARG A 24 23.06 -18.08 1.57
C ARG A 24 21.82 -18.92 1.82
N ARG A 25 20.63 -18.34 1.72
CA ARG A 25 19.35 -19.03 1.94
C ARG A 25 19.08 -20.12 0.91
N LYS A 26 19.35 -19.86 -0.38
CA LYS A 26 19.23 -20.87 -1.46
C LYS A 26 20.19 -22.05 -1.28
N GLN A 27 21.35 -21.83 -0.66
CA GLN A 27 22.29 -22.92 -0.35
C GLN A 27 21.87 -23.74 0.88
N ALA A 28 21.27 -23.08 1.88
CA ALA A 28 20.88 -23.73 3.14
C ALA A 28 19.50 -24.40 3.10
N ASN A 29 18.58 -23.90 2.28
CA ASN A 29 17.21 -24.41 2.22
C ASN A 29 17.16 -25.78 1.52
N ALA A 30 16.69 -26.80 2.25
CA ALA A 30 16.63 -28.17 1.77
C ALA A 30 15.20 -28.69 1.50
N ASP A 31 14.17 -28.02 2.03
CA ASP A 31 12.77 -28.43 1.94
C ASP A 31 11.97 -27.70 0.84
N GLY A 32 12.56 -26.68 0.22
CA GLY A 32 11.98 -25.91 -0.87
C GLY A 32 10.96 -24.85 -0.44
N ASN A 33 10.79 -24.59 0.87
CA ASN A 33 9.93 -23.52 1.36
C ASN A 33 10.75 -22.29 1.74
N PHE A 34 10.60 -21.21 0.97
CA PHE A 34 11.35 -19.98 1.19
C PHE A 34 10.58 -18.92 1.98
N SER A 35 9.37 -19.21 2.45
CA SER A 35 8.53 -18.18 3.01
C SER A 35 9.03 -17.63 4.35
N GLN A 36 8.82 -16.34 4.60
CA GLN A 36 9.13 -15.75 5.91
C GLN A 36 8.33 -16.41 7.04
N MET A 37 7.07 -16.81 6.77
CA MET A 37 6.23 -17.53 7.74
C MET A 37 6.85 -18.87 8.15
N HIS A 38 7.42 -19.59 7.20
CA HIS A 38 8.09 -20.86 7.44
C HIS A 38 9.30 -20.69 8.36
N TYR A 39 10.19 -19.74 8.06
CA TYR A 39 11.34 -19.43 8.93
C TYR A 39 10.90 -18.95 10.32
N ALA A 40 9.87 -18.10 10.38
CA ALA A 40 9.35 -17.58 11.64
C ALA A 40 8.84 -18.70 12.56
N ARG A 41 8.10 -19.67 12.02
CA ARG A 41 7.57 -20.83 12.76
C ARG A 41 8.65 -21.80 13.22
N GLN A 42 9.80 -21.82 12.56
CA GLN A 42 11.00 -22.52 13.02
C GLN A 42 11.77 -21.75 14.10
N GLY A 43 11.31 -20.56 14.48
CA GLY A 43 11.98 -19.70 15.47
C GLY A 43 13.13 -18.87 14.90
N VAL A 44 13.34 -18.88 13.57
CA VAL A 44 14.43 -18.18 12.90
C VAL A 44 14.05 -16.73 12.65
N ILE A 45 14.95 -15.80 13.03
CA ILE A 45 14.88 -14.39 12.64
C ILE A 45 15.72 -14.24 11.38
N THR A 46 15.06 -13.99 10.25
CA THR A 46 15.71 -13.77 8.96
C THR A 46 16.31 -12.36 8.87
N GLU A 47 17.13 -12.12 7.87
CA GLU A 47 17.65 -10.78 7.58
C GLU A 47 16.52 -9.78 7.27
N GLU A 48 15.46 -10.20 6.57
CA GLU A 48 14.31 -9.34 6.32
C GLU A 48 13.56 -8.97 7.61
N MET A 49 13.37 -9.92 8.55
CA MET A 49 12.75 -9.63 9.84
C MET A 49 13.58 -8.64 10.66
N GLY A 50 14.91 -8.81 10.67
CA GLY A 50 15.84 -7.88 11.33
C GLY A 50 15.79 -6.48 10.73
N TYR A 51 15.77 -6.38 9.38
CA TYR A 51 15.66 -5.12 8.66
C TYR A 51 14.37 -4.37 9.01
N VAL A 52 13.23 -5.08 8.93
CA VAL A 52 11.91 -4.53 9.27
C VAL A 52 11.86 -4.08 10.73
N ALA A 53 12.38 -4.89 11.66
CA ALA A 53 12.39 -4.55 13.08
C ALA A 53 13.10 -3.22 13.34
N GLN A 54 14.25 -2.99 12.69
CA GLN A 54 14.95 -1.71 12.76
C GLN A 54 14.14 -0.57 12.15
N ARG A 55 13.57 -0.78 10.95
CA ARG A 55 12.78 0.23 10.21
C ARG A 55 11.55 0.68 11.00
N GLU A 56 10.85 -0.25 11.65
CA GLU A 56 9.62 -0.03 12.41
C GLU A 56 9.87 0.32 13.89
N LYS A 57 11.13 0.29 14.36
CA LYS A 57 11.52 0.41 15.78
C LYS A 57 10.83 -0.64 16.67
N LEU A 58 10.74 -1.87 16.17
CA LEU A 58 10.18 -3.03 16.86
C LEU A 58 11.29 -3.99 17.29
N ALA A 59 10.99 -4.88 18.24
CA ALA A 59 11.87 -6.00 18.56
C ALA A 59 11.85 -7.02 17.41
N PRO A 60 12.99 -7.58 16.97
CA PRO A 60 13.04 -8.63 15.96
C PRO A 60 12.20 -9.86 16.31
N GLU A 61 12.14 -10.23 17.59
CA GLU A 61 11.32 -11.34 18.09
C GLU A 61 9.82 -11.06 17.93
N LEU A 62 9.40 -9.80 18.11
CA LEU A 62 8.01 -9.41 17.86
C LEU A 62 7.66 -9.56 16.39
N VAL A 63 8.52 -9.08 15.48
CA VAL A 63 8.32 -9.25 14.03
C VAL A 63 8.20 -10.73 13.66
N ARG A 64 9.11 -11.57 14.16
CA ARG A 64 9.05 -13.03 13.96
C ARG A 64 7.73 -13.60 14.48
N ASP A 65 7.31 -13.26 15.70
CA ASP A 65 6.12 -13.82 16.33
C ASP A 65 4.83 -13.41 15.61
N GLU A 66 4.76 -12.15 15.14
CA GLU A 66 3.64 -11.68 14.32
C GLU A 66 3.58 -12.40 12.97
N VAL A 67 4.73 -12.64 12.33
CA VAL A 67 4.81 -13.39 11.06
C VAL A 67 4.46 -14.87 11.26
N ALA A 68 4.98 -15.51 12.31
CA ALA A 68 4.73 -16.93 12.61
C ALA A 68 3.24 -17.23 12.85
N ARG A 69 2.54 -16.31 13.52
CA ARG A 69 1.10 -16.42 13.80
C ARG A 69 0.21 -15.87 12.68
N GLY A 70 0.80 -15.32 11.62
CA GLY A 70 0.10 -14.85 10.43
C GLY A 70 -0.56 -13.47 10.54
N ARG A 71 -0.24 -12.69 11.59
CA ARG A 71 -0.75 -11.33 11.82
C ARG A 71 0.11 -10.22 11.21
N MET A 72 1.21 -10.62 10.58
CA MET A 72 2.11 -9.78 9.81
C MET A 72 2.66 -10.58 8.65
N ILE A 73 2.87 -9.91 7.51
CA ILE A 73 3.60 -10.45 6.38
C ILE A 73 4.77 -9.55 6.02
N ILE A 74 5.77 -10.14 5.38
CA ILE A 74 6.90 -9.47 4.73
C ILE A 74 6.91 -9.98 3.28
N PRO A 75 6.24 -9.29 2.34
CA PRO A 75 6.17 -9.72 0.94
C PRO A 75 7.54 -9.52 0.29
N ALA A 76 8.28 -10.62 0.11
CA ALA A 76 9.70 -10.57 -0.20
C ALA A 76 10.17 -11.74 -1.06
N ASN A 77 9.68 -11.81 -2.29
CA ASN A 77 9.98 -12.90 -3.21
C ASN A 77 11.51 -13.05 -3.38
N ILE A 78 11.99 -14.29 -3.43
CA ILE A 78 13.42 -14.63 -3.54
C ILE A 78 14.09 -14.19 -4.85
N ASN A 79 13.32 -13.72 -5.82
CA ASN A 79 13.81 -13.20 -7.10
C ASN A 79 13.74 -11.67 -7.19
N HIS A 80 13.23 -10.99 -6.16
CA HIS A 80 13.25 -9.53 -6.05
C HIS A 80 14.40 -9.09 -5.12
N ALA A 81 15.61 -9.08 -5.66
CA ALA A 81 16.82 -8.80 -4.90
C ALA A 81 17.02 -7.30 -4.62
N GLU A 82 16.34 -6.46 -5.40
CA GLU A 82 16.31 -5.00 -5.37
C GLU A 82 15.47 -4.46 -4.19
N LEU A 83 14.56 -5.28 -3.65
CA LEU A 83 13.66 -4.94 -2.55
C LEU A 83 14.40 -4.51 -1.27
N GLU A 84 13.97 -3.40 -0.69
CA GLU A 84 14.16 -3.03 0.71
C GLU A 84 12.98 -3.56 1.56
N PRO A 85 13.19 -4.56 2.43
CA PRO A 85 12.08 -5.21 3.13
C PRO A 85 11.21 -4.24 3.95
N MET A 86 9.92 -4.56 4.01
CA MET A 86 8.90 -3.87 4.80
C MET A 86 7.91 -4.90 5.37
N ALA A 87 7.18 -4.53 6.42
CA ALA A 87 6.14 -5.39 6.98
C ALA A 87 4.76 -4.76 6.94
N ILE A 88 3.77 -5.62 6.68
CA ILE A 88 2.35 -5.31 6.68
C ILE A 88 1.71 -6.10 7.81
N GLY A 89 1.26 -5.41 8.86
CA GLY A 89 0.55 -6.00 9.97
C GLY A 89 0.13 -4.95 10.98
N VAL A 90 -0.86 -5.26 11.82
CA VAL A 90 -1.40 -4.31 12.80
C VAL A 90 -0.36 -3.93 13.87
N ALA A 91 0.75 -4.66 14.01
CA ALA A 91 1.81 -4.26 14.94
C ALA A 91 2.79 -3.20 14.37
N SER A 92 2.85 -3.04 13.05
CA SER A 92 3.72 -2.06 12.37
C SER A 92 2.97 -0.76 12.04
N LEU A 93 3.67 0.22 11.45
CA LEU A 93 3.06 1.43 10.89
C LEU A 93 2.04 1.07 9.80
N CYS A 94 0.98 1.85 9.67
CA CYS A 94 0.00 1.68 8.59
C CYS A 94 0.66 1.92 7.23
N LYS A 95 0.53 0.97 6.30
CA LYS A 95 1.18 1.01 4.98
C LYS A 95 0.22 1.52 3.92
N ILE A 96 0.75 2.07 2.83
CA ILE A 96 -0.06 2.43 1.66
C ILE A 96 0.44 1.75 0.40
N ASN A 97 -0.47 1.45 -0.51
CA ASN A 97 -0.17 0.92 -1.83
C ASN A 97 -0.57 1.93 -2.92
N ALA A 98 0.25 2.06 -3.96
CA ALA A 98 -0.10 2.76 -5.19
C ALA A 98 -0.32 1.78 -6.35
N ASN A 99 -1.38 1.99 -7.14
CA ASN A 99 -1.61 1.21 -8.36
C ASN A 99 -1.07 1.96 -9.58
N ILE A 100 -0.21 1.30 -10.34
CA ILE A 100 0.25 1.77 -11.65
C ILE A 100 -0.14 0.73 -12.71
N GLY A 101 0.29 0.94 -13.95
CA GLY A 101 0.07 -0.02 -15.04
C GLY A 101 -0.43 0.66 -16.30
N ASN A 102 -0.13 0.02 -17.43
CA ASN A 102 -0.59 0.43 -18.73
C ASN A 102 -2.03 -0.04 -19.02
N SER A 103 -2.59 0.45 -20.11
CA SER A 103 -3.84 -0.07 -20.66
C SER A 103 -3.72 -0.32 -22.15
N ALA A 104 -4.72 -0.97 -22.74
CA ALA A 104 -4.75 -1.22 -24.19
C ALA A 104 -4.71 0.06 -25.05
N VAL A 105 -4.92 1.25 -24.45
CA VAL A 105 -4.99 2.52 -25.17
C VAL A 105 -3.79 3.44 -24.94
N THR A 106 -2.96 3.21 -23.91
CA THR A 106 -1.88 4.14 -23.50
C THR A 106 -0.80 3.47 -22.63
N SER A 107 0.39 4.08 -22.64
CA SER A 107 1.55 3.88 -21.76
C SER A 107 2.60 2.85 -22.22
N GLU A 108 3.85 3.30 -22.19
CA GLU A 108 5.07 2.53 -22.50
C GLU A 108 5.93 2.36 -21.23
N ILE A 109 6.92 1.47 -21.26
CA ILE A 109 7.82 1.15 -20.13
C ILE A 109 8.33 2.40 -19.39
N ASN A 110 8.78 3.43 -20.12
CA ASN A 110 9.34 4.64 -19.52
C ASN A 110 8.32 5.46 -18.72
N GLU A 111 7.05 5.44 -19.11
CA GLU A 111 5.99 6.14 -18.38
C GLU A 111 5.64 5.41 -17.08
N GLU A 112 5.58 4.07 -17.12
CA GLU A 112 5.35 3.27 -15.91
C GLU A 112 6.51 3.37 -14.92
N LEU A 113 7.76 3.42 -15.40
CA LEU A 113 8.92 3.65 -14.53
C LEU A 113 8.89 5.04 -13.88
N LYS A 114 8.40 6.07 -14.58
CA LYS A 114 8.19 7.40 -13.98
C LYS A 114 7.12 7.36 -12.90
N LYS A 115 5.99 6.68 -13.15
CA LYS A 115 4.93 6.51 -12.14
C LYS A 115 5.44 5.73 -10.92
N LEU A 116 6.23 4.68 -11.12
CA LEU A 116 6.90 3.95 -10.03
C LEU A 116 7.79 4.88 -9.21
N HIS A 117 8.67 5.64 -9.87
CA HIS A 117 9.55 6.58 -9.20
C HIS A 117 8.76 7.62 -8.39
N THR A 118 7.76 8.25 -9.01
CA THR A 118 6.87 9.21 -8.35
C THR A 118 6.16 8.55 -7.17
N ALA A 119 5.72 7.31 -7.31
CA ALA A 119 5.01 6.61 -6.25
C ALA A 119 5.88 6.39 -5.01
N VAL A 120 7.07 5.81 -5.23
CA VAL A 120 8.04 5.56 -4.15
C VAL A 120 8.54 6.87 -3.54
N HIS A 121 8.84 7.88 -4.35
CA HIS A 121 9.35 9.17 -3.90
C HIS A 121 8.40 9.87 -2.92
N TYR A 122 7.09 9.86 -3.21
CA TYR A 122 6.08 10.46 -2.32
C TYR A 122 5.62 9.54 -1.19
N GLY A 123 6.14 8.31 -1.12
CA GLY A 123 6.05 7.46 0.05
C GLY A 123 5.14 6.24 -0.05
N ALA A 124 4.79 5.79 -1.26
CA ALA A 124 4.14 4.49 -1.43
C ALA A 124 4.99 3.38 -0.81
N ASP A 125 4.39 2.55 0.05
CA ASP A 125 5.10 1.49 0.75
C ASP A 125 5.14 0.18 -0.07
N THR A 126 4.16 -0.01 -0.94
CA THR A 126 4.11 -1.02 -2.00
C THR A 126 3.55 -0.44 -3.29
N VAL A 127 3.78 -1.10 -4.42
CA VAL A 127 3.20 -0.72 -5.71
C VAL A 127 2.60 -1.94 -6.38
N MET A 128 1.44 -1.82 -7.00
CA MET A 128 0.89 -2.86 -7.87
C MET A 128 0.99 -2.49 -9.34
N ASP A 129 1.48 -3.43 -10.14
CA ASP A 129 1.37 -3.38 -11.60
C ASP A 129 0.04 -4.01 -12.03
N LEU A 130 -0.91 -3.15 -12.44
CA LEU A 130 -2.23 -3.54 -12.92
C LEU A 130 -2.35 -3.42 -14.45
N SER A 131 -1.22 -3.49 -15.15
CA SER A 131 -1.13 -3.45 -16.62
C SER A 131 -2.07 -4.45 -17.28
N THR A 132 -2.80 -3.98 -18.30
CA THR A 132 -3.69 -4.81 -19.14
C THR A 132 -3.46 -4.62 -20.64
N GLY A 133 -2.44 -3.85 -21.02
CA GLY A 133 -2.09 -3.54 -22.41
C GLY A 133 -1.18 -4.59 -23.05
N GLY A 134 -0.50 -4.21 -24.13
CA GLY A 134 0.60 -5.01 -24.69
C GLY A 134 1.82 -5.02 -23.77
N GLU A 135 2.73 -5.97 -23.99
CA GLU A 135 4.05 -6.03 -23.32
C GLU A 135 3.99 -6.09 -21.79
N ILE A 136 2.94 -6.70 -21.23
CA ILE A 136 2.74 -6.81 -19.77
C ILE A 136 3.98 -7.43 -19.09
N HIS A 137 4.55 -8.46 -19.69
CA HIS A 137 5.72 -9.16 -19.15
C HIS A 137 6.94 -8.25 -19.07
N GLU A 138 7.25 -7.54 -20.16
CA GLU A 138 8.41 -6.65 -20.29
C GLU A 138 8.29 -5.41 -19.40
N ILE A 139 7.09 -4.82 -19.32
CA ILE A 139 6.81 -3.69 -18.44
C ILE A 139 7.00 -4.09 -16.98
N ARG A 140 6.44 -5.23 -16.57
CA ARG A 140 6.58 -5.73 -15.20
C ARG A 140 8.02 -6.07 -14.86
N GLU A 141 8.77 -6.66 -15.79
CA GLU A 141 10.19 -6.92 -15.59
C GLU A 141 10.95 -5.62 -15.34
N ALA A 142 10.71 -4.59 -16.15
CA ALA A 142 11.32 -3.29 -15.95
C ALA A 142 10.96 -2.68 -14.58
N ILE A 143 9.69 -2.75 -14.17
CA ILE A 143 9.22 -2.28 -12.85
C ILE A 143 9.94 -3.01 -11.72
N LEU A 144 9.96 -4.35 -11.73
CA LEU A 144 10.60 -5.17 -10.69
C LEU A 144 12.09 -4.86 -10.58
N ARG A 145 12.81 -4.73 -11.70
CA ARG A 145 14.25 -4.43 -11.69
C ARG A 145 14.59 -3.02 -11.21
N HIS A 146 13.62 -2.12 -11.04
CA HIS A 146 13.82 -0.74 -10.58
C HIS A 146 13.03 -0.41 -9.30
N SER A 147 12.31 -1.37 -8.72
CA SER A 147 11.53 -1.13 -7.52
C SER A 147 12.31 -1.47 -6.25
N PRO A 148 12.50 -0.52 -5.31
CA PRO A 148 12.98 -0.85 -3.97
C PRO A 148 11.86 -1.29 -3.04
N VAL A 149 10.59 -1.24 -3.47
CA VAL A 149 9.40 -1.60 -2.67
C VAL A 149 8.74 -2.87 -3.24
N PRO A 150 7.95 -3.60 -2.43
CA PRO A 150 7.25 -4.79 -2.91
C PRO A 150 6.35 -4.48 -4.11
N ILE A 151 6.37 -5.37 -5.11
CA ILE A 151 5.51 -5.31 -6.29
C ILE A 151 4.41 -6.36 -6.21
N GLY A 152 3.16 -5.90 -6.29
CA GLY A 152 1.98 -6.74 -6.40
C GLY A 152 1.42 -6.83 -7.81
N THR A 153 0.67 -7.89 -8.10
CA THR A 153 -0.06 -8.04 -9.36
C THR A 153 -1.45 -8.66 -9.15
N VAL A 154 -2.26 -8.65 -10.21
CA VAL A 154 -3.52 -9.41 -10.31
C VAL A 154 -3.38 -10.38 -11.48
N PRO A 155 -2.88 -11.63 -11.28
CA PRO A 155 -2.46 -12.52 -12.38
C PRO A 155 -3.53 -12.80 -13.44
N ILE A 156 -4.82 -12.77 -13.05
CA ILE A 156 -5.93 -12.99 -14.01
C ILE A 156 -6.00 -11.91 -15.10
N TYR A 157 -5.42 -10.72 -14.89
CA TYR A 157 -5.37 -9.66 -15.91
C TYR A 157 -4.42 -9.99 -17.06
N GLU A 158 -3.35 -10.74 -16.79
CA GLU A 158 -2.49 -11.24 -17.86
C GLU A 158 -3.07 -12.51 -18.48
N ALA A 159 -3.64 -13.40 -17.67
CA ALA A 159 -4.26 -14.63 -18.17
C ALA A 159 -5.39 -14.35 -19.17
N ILE A 160 -6.19 -13.30 -18.92
CA ILE A 160 -7.26 -12.90 -19.86
C ILE A 160 -6.69 -12.42 -21.20
N ALA A 161 -5.48 -11.83 -21.23
CA ALA A 161 -4.80 -11.44 -22.45
C ALA A 161 -4.27 -12.65 -23.26
N ARG A 162 -4.10 -13.81 -22.62
CA ARG A 162 -3.67 -15.06 -23.27
C ARG A 162 -4.80 -15.87 -23.90
N VAL A 163 -6.06 -15.50 -23.65
CA VAL A 163 -7.23 -16.17 -24.19
C VAL A 163 -8.07 -15.23 -25.06
N LYS A 164 -8.87 -15.80 -25.96
CA LYS A 164 -9.73 -15.00 -26.85
C LYS A 164 -11.01 -14.53 -26.16
N ARG A 165 -11.52 -15.33 -25.23
CA ARG A 165 -12.76 -15.06 -24.50
C ARG A 165 -12.58 -15.44 -23.04
N VAL A 166 -13.33 -14.77 -22.17
CA VAL A 166 -13.32 -15.03 -20.72
C VAL A 166 -13.57 -16.51 -20.44
N GLU A 167 -14.51 -17.12 -21.16
CA GLU A 167 -14.96 -18.50 -20.97
C GLU A 167 -13.86 -19.54 -21.26
N ASP A 168 -12.83 -19.16 -22.02
CA ASP A 168 -11.73 -20.02 -22.44
C ASP A 168 -10.59 -20.06 -21.38
N LEU A 169 -10.67 -19.25 -20.32
CA LEU A 169 -9.79 -19.35 -19.16
C LEU A 169 -9.88 -20.75 -18.53
N ASN A 170 -8.76 -21.23 -18.00
CA ASN A 170 -8.70 -22.50 -17.27
C ASN A 170 -7.59 -22.44 -16.21
N ALA A 171 -7.58 -23.46 -15.35
CA ALA A 171 -6.63 -23.56 -14.25
C ALA A 171 -5.18 -23.61 -14.73
N GLU A 172 -4.91 -24.30 -15.83
CA GLU A 172 -3.56 -24.51 -16.36
C GLU A 172 -2.92 -23.19 -16.79
N ILE A 173 -3.62 -22.38 -17.58
CA ILE A 173 -3.16 -21.04 -17.99
C ILE A 173 -2.91 -20.15 -16.76
N MET A 174 -3.80 -20.22 -15.78
CA MET A 174 -3.68 -19.41 -14.57
C MET A 174 -2.48 -19.81 -13.71
N LEU A 175 -2.22 -21.12 -13.55
CA LEU A 175 -1.06 -21.63 -12.84
C LEU A 175 0.25 -21.26 -13.55
N GLU A 176 0.26 -21.32 -14.88
CA GLU A 176 1.40 -20.91 -15.71
C GLU A 176 1.72 -19.42 -15.52
N VAL A 177 0.72 -18.53 -15.67
CA VAL A 177 0.91 -17.08 -15.46
C VAL A 177 1.40 -16.78 -14.04
N ILE A 178 0.83 -17.44 -13.04
CA ILE A 178 1.22 -17.25 -11.64
C ILE A 178 2.67 -17.67 -11.40
N GLU A 179 3.09 -18.83 -11.92
CA GLU A 179 4.48 -19.28 -11.75
C GLU A 179 5.47 -18.41 -12.53
N GLU A 180 5.11 -17.93 -13.73
CA GLU A 180 5.95 -17.00 -14.48
C GLU A 180 6.16 -15.67 -13.72
N GLN A 181 5.09 -15.08 -13.19
CA GLN A 181 5.19 -13.84 -12.40
C GLN A 181 5.98 -14.04 -11.11
N ALA A 182 5.82 -15.19 -10.45
CA ALA A 182 6.61 -15.55 -9.28
C ALA A 182 8.09 -15.71 -9.62
N ALA A 183 8.41 -16.28 -10.79
CA ALA A 183 9.78 -16.39 -11.27
C ALA A 183 10.41 -15.03 -11.60
N GLN A 184 9.63 -14.05 -12.09
CA GLN A 184 10.10 -12.68 -12.31
C GLN A 184 10.43 -11.94 -11.01
N GLY A 185 9.75 -12.26 -9.90
CA GLY A 185 9.98 -11.63 -8.60
C GLY A 185 8.79 -10.87 -8.02
N VAL A 186 7.57 -11.06 -8.52
CA VAL A 186 6.37 -10.47 -7.90
C VAL A 186 6.25 -10.92 -6.43
N ASP A 187 6.09 -9.98 -5.50
CA ASP A 187 6.15 -10.24 -4.06
C ASP A 187 4.82 -10.70 -3.46
N TYR A 188 3.72 -10.23 -4.04
CA TYR A 188 2.38 -10.67 -3.66
C TYR A 188 1.42 -10.65 -4.85
N MET A 189 0.40 -11.51 -4.78
CA MET A 189 -0.57 -11.62 -5.86
C MET A 189 -1.98 -11.57 -5.31
N THR A 190 -2.81 -10.72 -5.92
CA THR A 190 -4.25 -10.69 -5.68
C THR A 190 -4.92 -11.89 -6.35
N ILE A 191 -5.40 -12.82 -5.54
CA ILE A 191 -6.06 -14.05 -5.98
C ILE A 191 -7.52 -14.03 -5.49
N HIS A 192 -8.44 -13.91 -6.43
CA HIS A 192 -9.89 -13.88 -6.18
C HIS A 192 -10.48 -15.29 -6.00
N ALA A 193 -9.88 -16.10 -5.14
CA ALA A 193 -10.32 -17.48 -4.88
C ALA A 193 -11.57 -17.55 -3.98
N GLY A 194 -11.99 -16.43 -3.37
CA GLY A 194 -13.20 -16.34 -2.55
C GLY A 194 -14.51 -16.19 -3.33
N VAL A 195 -14.46 -15.85 -4.62
CA VAL A 195 -15.66 -15.73 -5.46
C VAL A 195 -16.15 -17.12 -5.82
N LEU A 196 -17.19 -17.60 -5.14
CA LEU A 196 -17.74 -18.94 -5.37
C LEU A 196 -19.04 -18.90 -6.16
N ILE A 197 -19.33 -19.95 -6.93
CA ILE A 197 -20.52 -19.99 -7.80
C ILE A 197 -21.84 -19.80 -7.02
N GLN A 198 -21.90 -20.31 -5.78
CA GLN A 198 -23.08 -20.15 -4.91
C GLN A 198 -23.29 -18.71 -4.42
N TYR A 199 -22.32 -17.81 -4.58
CA TYR A 199 -22.45 -16.40 -4.20
C TYR A 199 -22.98 -15.52 -5.33
N LEU A 200 -22.94 -15.99 -6.58
CA LEU A 200 -23.42 -15.21 -7.74
C LEU A 200 -24.89 -14.77 -7.61
N PRO A 201 -25.83 -15.57 -7.09
CA PRO A 201 -27.20 -15.10 -6.88
C PRO A 201 -27.32 -13.97 -5.85
N MET A 202 -26.38 -13.87 -4.90
CA MET A 202 -26.45 -12.87 -3.81
C MET A 202 -26.24 -11.45 -4.33
N VAL A 203 -25.51 -11.26 -5.43
CA VAL A 203 -25.27 -9.94 -6.02
C VAL A 203 -26.43 -9.43 -6.88
N ALA A 204 -27.48 -10.23 -7.10
CA ALA A 204 -28.58 -9.89 -7.99
C ALA A 204 -29.40 -8.66 -7.53
N GLN A 205 -29.36 -8.34 -6.23
CA GLN A 205 -30.07 -7.19 -5.65
C GLN A 205 -29.18 -5.96 -5.43
N ARG A 206 -27.88 -6.05 -5.77
CA ARG A 206 -26.97 -4.91 -5.65
C ARG A 206 -27.28 -3.82 -6.66
N ILE A 207 -27.06 -2.57 -6.27
CA ILE A 207 -27.15 -1.43 -7.19
C ILE A 207 -26.02 -1.48 -8.21
N THR A 208 -24.80 -1.82 -7.77
CA THR A 208 -23.59 -1.78 -8.60
C THR A 208 -23.02 -3.15 -8.98
N GLY A 209 -23.70 -4.23 -8.58
CA GLY A 209 -23.31 -5.60 -8.94
C GLY A 209 -21.91 -5.98 -8.43
N ILE A 210 -21.06 -6.45 -9.33
CA ILE A 210 -19.67 -6.83 -9.05
C ILE A 210 -18.75 -5.78 -9.67
N VAL A 211 -18.09 -4.97 -8.82
CA VAL A 211 -17.18 -3.91 -9.26
C VAL A 211 -15.70 -4.30 -9.24
N SER A 212 -15.37 -5.47 -8.66
CA SER A 212 -14.04 -6.04 -8.82
C SER A 212 -13.84 -6.54 -10.24
N ARG A 213 -12.83 -6.04 -10.96
CA ARG A 213 -12.50 -6.53 -12.31
C ARG A 213 -12.19 -8.02 -12.29
N GLY A 214 -11.31 -8.47 -11.38
CA GLY A 214 -10.98 -9.90 -11.25
C GLY A 214 -12.17 -10.75 -10.81
N GLY A 215 -12.97 -10.24 -9.87
CA GLY A 215 -14.20 -10.91 -9.44
C GLY A 215 -15.25 -11.06 -10.54
N ALA A 216 -15.45 -10.01 -11.35
CA ALA A 216 -16.40 -10.02 -12.46
C ALA A 216 -15.98 -11.00 -13.57
N ILE A 217 -14.68 -11.07 -13.89
CA ILE A 217 -14.13 -12.05 -14.85
C ILE A 217 -14.46 -13.49 -14.41
N LEU A 218 -14.21 -13.81 -13.14
CA LEU A 218 -14.49 -15.15 -12.59
C LEU A 218 -15.99 -15.43 -12.50
N ALA A 219 -16.80 -14.44 -12.11
CA ALA A 219 -18.25 -14.57 -12.09
C ALA A 219 -18.82 -14.89 -13.49
N GLN A 220 -18.36 -14.18 -14.53
CA GLN A 220 -18.74 -14.48 -15.92
C GLN A 220 -18.28 -15.88 -16.33
N TRP A 221 -17.02 -16.25 -16.04
CA TRP A 221 -16.49 -17.58 -16.35
C TRP A 221 -17.33 -18.69 -15.71
N MET A 222 -17.69 -18.55 -14.43
CA MET A 222 -18.51 -19.52 -13.69
C MET A 222 -19.94 -19.57 -14.23
N ALA A 223 -20.53 -18.42 -14.55
CA ALA A 223 -21.89 -18.34 -15.09
C ALA A 223 -22.02 -19.06 -16.44
N TYR A 224 -20.99 -18.97 -17.29
CA TYR A 224 -20.98 -19.67 -18.58
C TYR A 224 -20.68 -21.16 -18.43
N ASN A 225 -19.66 -21.52 -17.64
CA ASN A 225 -19.19 -22.89 -17.53
C ASN A 225 -20.00 -23.74 -16.55
N HIS A 226 -20.82 -23.12 -15.70
CA HIS A 226 -21.55 -23.77 -14.60
C HIS A 226 -20.64 -24.61 -13.68
N LYS A 227 -19.44 -24.09 -13.42
CA LYS A 227 -18.39 -24.74 -12.61
C LYS A 227 -17.96 -23.84 -11.46
N GLN A 228 -17.40 -24.47 -10.42
CA GLN A 228 -16.79 -23.73 -9.33
C GLN A 228 -15.54 -22.97 -9.81
N ASN A 229 -15.21 -21.88 -9.12
CA ASN A 229 -14.01 -21.10 -9.34
C ASN A 229 -12.76 -21.99 -9.29
N PHE A 230 -12.05 -22.08 -10.41
CA PHE A 230 -10.87 -22.94 -10.52
C PHE A 230 -9.71 -22.50 -9.59
N LEU A 231 -9.65 -21.23 -9.17
CA LEU A 231 -8.65 -20.77 -8.19
C LEU A 231 -8.94 -21.34 -6.80
N TYR A 232 -10.21 -21.48 -6.45
CA TYR A 232 -10.65 -22.14 -5.22
C TYR A 232 -10.34 -23.65 -5.27
N GLU A 233 -10.72 -24.31 -6.37
CA GLU A 233 -10.51 -25.75 -6.54
C GLU A 233 -9.02 -26.13 -6.55
N ARG A 234 -8.17 -25.26 -7.12
CA ARG A 234 -6.72 -25.48 -7.26
C ARG A 234 -5.87 -24.74 -6.23
N PHE A 235 -6.46 -24.30 -5.13
CA PHE A 235 -5.77 -23.47 -4.13
C PHE A 235 -4.51 -24.12 -3.53
N ASP A 236 -4.48 -25.45 -3.39
CA ASP A 236 -3.28 -26.16 -2.92
C ASP A 236 -2.11 -26.07 -3.90
N ASP A 237 -2.39 -26.02 -5.21
CA ASP A 237 -1.35 -25.86 -6.22
C ASP A 237 -0.80 -24.43 -6.23
N LEU A 238 -1.64 -23.43 -5.97
CA LEU A 238 -1.21 -22.06 -5.73
C LEU A 238 -0.25 -21.99 -4.53
N CYS A 239 -0.61 -22.63 -3.41
CA CYS A 239 0.24 -22.67 -2.22
C CYS A 239 1.61 -23.30 -2.49
N LYS A 240 1.68 -24.35 -3.34
CA LYS A 240 2.95 -24.98 -3.74
C LYS A 240 3.85 -24.03 -4.53
N ILE A 241 3.27 -23.22 -5.42
CA ILE A 241 4.02 -22.21 -6.17
C ILE A 241 4.50 -21.12 -5.21
N PHE A 242 3.60 -20.58 -4.38
CA PHE A 242 3.90 -19.41 -3.55
C PHE A 242 5.01 -19.69 -2.54
N LYS A 243 4.99 -20.86 -1.89
CA LYS A 243 6.04 -21.24 -0.93
C LYS A 243 7.42 -21.45 -1.56
N LYS A 244 7.48 -21.82 -2.84
CA LYS A 244 8.74 -21.99 -3.60
C LYS A 244 9.45 -20.67 -3.83
N TYR A 245 8.72 -19.56 -3.91
CA TYR A 245 9.26 -18.25 -4.25
C TYR A 245 9.14 -17.20 -3.13
N ASP A 246 8.41 -17.50 -2.05
CA ASP A 246 7.97 -16.54 -1.03
C ASP A 246 7.07 -15.41 -1.58
N VAL A 247 6.10 -15.81 -2.42
CA VAL A 247 5.00 -14.92 -2.82
C VAL A 247 3.96 -14.92 -1.72
N SER A 248 3.51 -13.74 -1.30
CA SER A 248 2.39 -13.59 -0.36
C SER A 248 1.05 -13.63 -1.09
N PHE A 249 0.04 -14.26 -0.50
CA PHE A 249 -1.34 -14.09 -0.95
C PHE A 249 -1.85 -12.71 -0.54
N SER A 250 -2.41 -11.98 -1.50
CA SER A 250 -3.45 -11.00 -1.25
C SER A 250 -4.77 -11.65 -1.63
N LEU A 251 -5.55 -12.11 -0.66
CA LEU A 251 -6.81 -12.80 -0.96
C LEU A 251 -7.85 -11.74 -1.36
N GLY A 252 -8.17 -11.71 -2.66
CA GLY A 252 -8.92 -10.62 -3.29
C GLY A 252 -10.41 -10.60 -2.91
N ASP A 253 -10.94 -9.39 -2.78
CA ASP A 253 -12.34 -9.10 -2.44
C ASP A 253 -13.21 -8.95 -3.69
N GLY A 254 -13.37 -10.06 -4.42
CA GLY A 254 -14.10 -10.08 -5.69
C GLY A 254 -15.55 -9.62 -5.60
N LEU A 255 -16.17 -9.71 -4.43
CA LEU A 255 -17.53 -9.29 -4.12
C LEU A 255 -17.56 -8.06 -3.20
N ARG A 256 -16.54 -7.20 -3.20
CA ARG A 256 -16.61 -5.92 -2.48
C ARG A 256 -17.76 -5.02 -2.95
N PRO A 257 -18.29 -4.12 -2.09
CA PRO A 257 -19.31 -3.16 -2.46
C PRO A 257 -18.74 -2.02 -3.33
N GLY A 258 -19.46 -1.67 -4.40
CA GLY A 258 -19.15 -0.56 -5.30
C GLY A 258 -20.01 0.69 -5.11
N CYS A 259 -20.90 0.68 -4.12
CA CYS A 259 -21.61 1.85 -3.64
C CYS A 259 -21.97 1.65 -2.16
N VAL A 260 -22.30 2.73 -1.46
CA VAL A 260 -22.63 2.67 -0.02
C VAL A 260 -23.86 1.81 0.28
N ALA A 261 -24.78 1.66 -0.68
CA ALA A 261 -25.99 0.86 -0.52
C ALA A 261 -25.70 -0.65 -0.49
N ASP A 262 -24.66 -1.09 -1.22
CA ASP A 262 -24.26 -2.50 -1.30
C ASP A 262 -23.35 -2.91 -0.13
N ALA A 263 -22.96 -1.95 0.73
CA ALA A 263 -22.01 -2.18 1.80
C ALA A 263 -22.55 -3.06 2.94
N SER A 264 -21.76 -4.03 3.36
CA SER A 264 -22.07 -5.00 4.43
C SER A 264 -23.19 -5.98 4.05
N ASP A 265 -23.36 -6.26 2.77
CA ASP A 265 -24.35 -7.22 2.29
C ASP A 265 -23.90 -8.69 2.46
N GLU A 266 -24.81 -9.61 2.15
CA GLU A 266 -24.56 -11.05 2.28
C GLU A 266 -23.41 -11.52 1.38
N ALA A 267 -23.33 -11.04 0.14
CA ALA A 267 -22.30 -11.44 -0.81
C ALA A 267 -20.89 -11.07 -0.32
N GLN A 268 -20.72 -9.85 0.20
CA GLN A 268 -19.44 -9.38 0.73
C GLN A 268 -18.96 -10.26 1.89
N PHE A 269 -19.81 -10.48 2.90
CA PHE A 269 -19.40 -11.25 4.08
C PHE A 269 -19.32 -12.76 3.84
N ALA A 270 -20.06 -13.29 2.85
CA ALA A 270 -19.91 -14.68 2.42
C ALA A 270 -18.53 -14.93 1.78
N GLU A 271 -18.06 -14.01 0.94
CA GLU A 271 -16.69 -14.07 0.42
C GLU A 271 -15.66 -13.92 1.54
N LEU A 272 -15.79 -12.91 2.41
CA LEU A 272 -14.85 -12.67 3.51
C LEU A 272 -14.66 -13.93 4.38
N LYS A 273 -15.75 -14.63 4.71
CA LYS A 273 -15.70 -15.91 5.42
C LYS A 273 -14.89 -16.96 4.66
N THR A 274 -15.08 -17.07 3.34
CA THR A 274 -14.29 -17.98 2.49
C THR A 274 -12.82 -17.59 2.49
N LEU A 275 -12.49 -16.29 2.44
CA LEU A 275 -11.11 -15.84 2.51
C LEU A 275 -10.45 -16.30 3.81
N GLY A 276 -11.15 -16.22 4.95
CA GLY A 276 -10.67 -16.76 6.23
C GLY A 276 -10.42 -18.28 6.24
N GLU A 277 -11.23 -19.05 5.52
CA GLU A 277 -11.00 -20.49 5.31
C GLU A 277 -9.74 -20.74 4.45
N LEU A 278 -9.59 -19.98 3.37
CA LEU A 278 -8.42 -20.04 2.48
C LEU A 278 -7.13 -19.57 3.17
N THR A 279 -7.21 -18.60 4.09
CA THR A 279 -6.10 -18.16 4.94
C THR A 279 -5.55 -19.31 5.76
N LYS A 280 -6.43 -20.04 6.47
CA LYS A 280 -6.01 -21.21 7.26
C LYS A 280 -5.39 -22.29 6.37
N LYS A 281 -5.92 -22.47 5.16
CA LYS A 281 -5.38 -23.40 4.17
C LYS A 281 -3.97 -22.97 3.72
N ALA A 282 -3.76 -21.72 3.36
CA ALA A 282 -2.45 -21.18 3.00
C ALA A 282 -1.44 -21.26 4.16
N TRP A 283 -1.88 -20.94 5.39
CA TRP A 283 -1.06 -21.07 6.59
C TRP A 283 -0.68 -22.52 6.89
N ALA A 284 -1.48 -23.52 6.53
CA ALA A 284 -1.07 -24.92 6.66
C ALA A 284 0.10 -25.29 5.73
N HIS A 285 0.35 -24.50 4.69
CA HIS A 285 1.52 -24.59 3.79
C HIS A 285 2.64 -23.59 4.16
N ASP A 286 2.53 -22.92 5.31
CA ASP A 286 3.37 -21.79 5.72
C ASP A 286 3.44 -20.66 4.66
N VAL A 287 2.36 -20.38 3.93
CA VAL A 287 2.34 -19.27 2.97
C VAL A 287 1.78 -18.01 3.63
N GLN A 288 2.44 -16.87 3.42
CA GLN A 288 2.04 -15.57 3.94
C GLN A 288 0.72 -15.09 3.29
N VAL A 289 -0.16 -14.47 4.08
CA VAL A 289 -1.49 -14.04 3.62
C VAL A 289 -1.83 -12.66 4.18
N MET A 290 -2.38 -11.79 3.34
CA MET A 290 -3.22 -10.65 3.71
C MET A 290 -4.59 -10.77 3.02
N ILE A 291 -5.59 -10.09 3.57
CA ILE A 291 -6.99 -10.12 3.10
C ILE A 291 -7.31 -8.78 2.46
N GLU A 292 -7.86 -8.78 1.25
CA GLU A 292 -8.40 -7.56 0.65
C GLU A 292 -9.79 -7.23 1.22
N GLY A 293 -10.10 -5.94 1.29
CA GLY A 293 -11.28 -5.40 1.95
C GLY A 293 -11.90 -4.23 1.21
N PRO A 294 -13.10 -3.82 1.66
CA PRO A 294 -14.11 -3.16 0.84
C PRO A 294 -13.69 -1.85 0.18
N GLY A 295 -14.46 -1.52 -0.85
CA GLY A 295 -14.40 -0.27 -1.61
C GLY A 295 -15.29 0.84 -1.03
N HIS A 296 -16.61 0.73 -1.11
CA HIS A 296 -17.54 1.80 -0.69
C HIS A 296 -18.28 1.43 0.59
N VAL A 297 -18.09 2.17 1.68
CA VAL A 297 -18.65 1.89 3.00
C VAL A 297 -18.92 3.19 3.76
N SER A 298 -20.17 3.43 4.17
CA SER A 298 -20.52 4.57 5.02
C SER A 298 -19.80 4.50 6.38
N MET A 299 -19.47 5.66 6.96
CA MET A 299 -18.62 5.73 8.17
C MET A 299 -19.12 4.90 9.36
N ASP A 300 -20.44 4.80 9.54
CA ASP A 300 -21.09 4.05 10.61
C ASP A 300 -20.87 2.54 10.52
N LYS A 301 -20.55 2.03 9.33
CA LYS A 301 -20.30 0.60 9.05
C LYS A 301 -18.82 0.23 9.00
N ILE A 302 -17.90 1.20 9.03
CA ILE A 302 -16.45 0.93 8.87
C ILE A 302 -15.91 0.03 9.98
N LYS A 303 -16.32 0.26 11.23
CA LYS A 303 -15.84 -0.56 12.36
C LYS A 303 -16.28 -2.01 12.23
N GLU A 304 -17.50 -2.26 11.75
CA GLU A 304 -18.00 -3.61 11.51
C GLU A 304 -17.13 -4.38 10.51
N GLN A 305 -16.58 -3.70 9.49
CA GLN A 305 -15.69 -4.33 8.50
C GLN A 305 -14.46 -4.95 9.18
N VAL A 306 -13.80 -4.19 10.05
CA VAL A 306 -12.61 -4.66 10.75
C VAL A 306 -12.95 -5.74 11.77
N ASP A 307 -14.04 -5.55 12.52
CA ASP A 307 -14.47 -6.56 13.51
C ASP A 307 -14.80 -7.90 12.83
N LYS A 308 -15.43 -7.86 11.63
CA LYS A 308 -15.71 -9.05 10.82
C LYS A 308 -14.47 -9.70 10.24
N GLU A 309 -13.52 -8.91 9.74
CA GLU A 309 -12.26 -9.46 9.23
C GLU A 309 -11.48 -10.16 10.35
N VAL A 310 -11.33 -9.51 11.51
CA VAL A 310 -10.67 -10.08 12.69
C VAL A 310 -11.33 -11.40 13.11
N GLU A 311 -12.67 -11.42 13.17
CA GLU A 311 -13.47 -12.60 13.53
C GLU A 311 -13.28 -13.76 12.54
N LEU A 312 -13.39 -13.47 11.24
CA LEU A 312 -13.48 -14.50 10.20
C LEU A 312 -12.12 -14.94 9.65
N CYS A 313 -11.15 -14.04 9.61
CA CYS A 313 -9.86 -14.22 8.95
C CYS A 313 -8.69 -14.41 9.93
N SER A 314 -8.97 -14.61 11.21
CA SER A 314 -7.96 -14.95 12.23
C SER A 314 -6.89 -13.87 12.40
N GLU A 315 -7.29 -12.60 12.33
CA GLU A 315 -6.41 -11.42 12.47
C GLU A 315 -5.33 -11.28 11.38
N ALA A 316 -5.49 -11.92 10.23
CA ALA A 316 -4.60 -11.71 9.09
C ALA A 316 -4.52 -10.21 8.73
N PRO A 317 -3.40 -9.70 8.17
CA PRO A 317 -3.32 -8.31 7.78
C PRO A 317 -4.43 -7.92 6.80
N PHE A 318 -5.15 -6.84 7.10
CA PHE A 318 -6.26 -6.36 6.28
C PHE A 318 -5.80 -5.23 5.34
N TYR A 319 -6.13 -5.34 4.06
CA TYR A 319 -5.73 -4.45 2.97
C TYR A 319 -6.96 -3.87 2.26
N THR A 320 -7.24 -2.57 2.41
CA THR A 320 -8.54 -1.99 2.00
C THR A 320 -8.41 -0.99 0.86
N LEU A 321 -9.37 -0.94 -0.07
CA LEU A 321 -9.46 0.10 -1.09
C LEU A 321 -10.28 1.30 -0.59
N GLY A 322 -9.61 2.25 0.06
CA GLY A 322 -10.29 3.28 0.86
C GLY A 322 -10.65 2.78 2.26
N PRO A 323 -11.94 2.73 2.65
CA PRO A 323 -13.13 2.81 1.78
C PRO A 323 -13.64 4.23 1.49
N LEU A 324 -14.32 4.40 0.34
CA LEU A 324 -15.09 5.59 0.01
C LEU A 324 -16.31 5.70 0.91
N VAL A 325 -16.44 6.82 1.63
CA VAL A 325 -17.55 7.02 2.59
C VAL A 325 -18.82 7.59 1.97
N THR A 326 -18.76 8.00 0.71
CA THR A 326 -19.87 8.58 -0.05
C THR A 326 -19.60 8.51 -1.55
N ASP A 327 -20.66 8.37 -2.36
CA ASP A 327 -20.57 8.14 -3.80
C ASP A 327 -20.80 9.41 -4.65
N ILE A 328 -21.01 10.56 -4.00
CA ILE A 328 -21.53 11.77 -4.66
C ILE A 328 -20.46 12.76 -5.16
N ALA A 329 -19.18 12.40 -5.07
CA ALA A 329 -18.07 13.33 -5.35
C ALA A 329 -16.99 12.76 -6.31
N PRO A 330 -17.37 12.19 -7.47
CA PRO A 330 -16.39 11.77 -8.47
C PRO A 330 -15.49 12.96 -8.88
N GLY A 331 -14.19 12.70 -9.02
CA GLY A 331 -13.16 13.76 -9.13
C GLY A 331 -12.48 14.07 -7.80
N TYR A 332 -13.08 13.67 -6.68
CA TYR A 332 -12.59 13.89 -5.32
C TYR A 332 -12.56 12.61 -4.48
N ASP A 333 -12.54 11.44 -5.13
CA ASP A 333 -12.62 10.16 -4.43
C ASP A 333 -11.39 9.85 -3.57
N HIS A 334 -10.24 10.42 -3.90
CA HIS A 334 -9.09 10.46 -2.99
C HIS A 334 -9.41 11.09 -1.62
N ILE A 335 -10.33 12.06 -1.54
CA ILE A 335 -10.79 12.69 -0.29
C ILE A 335 -11.88 11.84 0.37
N THR A 336 -12.89 11.41 -0.39
CA THR A 336 -13.98 10.58 0.16
C THR A 336 -13.44 9.29 0.77
N SER A 337 -12.45 8.69 0.12
CA SER A 337 -11.77 7.48 0.59
C SER A 337 -10.74 7.74 1.68
N ALA A 338 -10.02 8.87 1.69
CA ALA A 338 -9.06 9.16 2.77
C ALA A 338 -9.73 9.24 4.15
N ILE A 339 -10.99 9.69 4.21
CA ILE A 339 -11.80 9.67 5.44
C ILE A 339 -11.97 8.22 5.93
N GLY A 340 -12.44 7.33 5.05
CA GLY A 340 -12.66 5.94 5.41
C GLY A 340 -11.34 5.19 5.67
N ALA A 341 -10.31 5.46 4.88
CA ALA A 341 -8.97 4.89 5.01
C ALA A 341 -8.33 5.24 6.36
N ALA A 342 -8.48 6.48 6.83
CA ALA A 342 -7.99 6.88 8.15
C ALA A 342 -8.76 6.17 9.28
N MET A 343 -10.08 6.01 9.15
CA MET A 343 -10.91 5.31 10.13
C MET A 343 -10.64 3.81 10.18
N ILE A 344 -10.63 3.14 9.02
CA ILE A 344 -10.40 1.70 8.92
C ILE A 344 -8.96 1.35 9.29
N GLY A 345 -8.01 2.21 8.88
CA GLY A 345 -6.64 2.22 9.36
C GLY A 345 -6.62 2.30 10.87
N TRP A 346 -7.22 3.32 11.50
CA TRP A 346 -7.26 3.42 12.96
C TRP A 346 -7.77 2.13 13.63
N TYR A 347 -8.87 1.56 13.14
CA TYR A 347 -9.48 0.37 13.73
C TYR A 347 -8.67 -0.91 13.56
N GLY A 348 -7.86 -1.06 12.50
CA GLY A 348 -7.06 -2.28 12.36
C GLY A 348 -6.54 -2.62 10.97
N ALA A 349 -6.89 -1.89 9.91
CA ALA A 349 -6.33 -2.17 8.58
C ALA A 349 -4.81 -1.96 8.56
N ALA A 350 -4.08 -2.93 8.01
CA ALA A 350 -2.62 -2.93 7.98
C ALA A 350 -2.06 -2.19 6.76
N MET A 351 -2.77 -2.23 5.64
CA MET A 351 -2.41 -1.55 4.39
C MET A 351 -3.62 -0.89 3.74
N LEU A 352 -3.41 0.27 3.12
CA LEU A 352 -4.45 1.07 2.47
C LEU A 352 -4.11 1.23 0.99
N CYS A 353 -4.93 0.66 0.11
CA CYS A 353 -4.83 0.89 -1.32
C CYS A 353 -5.33 2.30 -1.60
N TYR A 354 -4.48 3.11 -2.23
CA TYR A 354 -4.85 4.47 -2.52
C TYR A 354 -6.05 4.54 -3.48
N VAL A 355 -6.67 5.71 -3.54
CA VAL A 355 -7.67 6.05 -4.53
C VAL A 355 -7.27 7.41 -5.07
N THR A 356 -7.23 7.53 -6.39
CA THR A 356 -6.81 8.77 -7.05
C THR A 356 -8.00 9.71 -7.26
N PRO A 357 -7.77 11.00 -7.56
CA PRO A 357 -8.85 11.90 -8.00
C PRO A 357 -9.63 11.38 -9.21
N LYS A 358 -9.00 10.54 -10.05
CA LYS A 358 -9.60 9.99 -11.28
C LYS A 358 -10.33 8.67 -11.12
N GLU A 359 -10.46 8.16 -9.89
CA GLU A 359 -11.31 7.00 -9.64
C GLU A 359 -12.71 7.23 -10.23
N HIS A 360 -13.29 6.20 -10.84
CA HIS A 360 -14.55 6.26 -11.60
C HIS A 360 -14.55 7.13 -12.87
N LEU A 361 -13.44 7.77 -13.24
CA LEU A 361 -13.37 8.72 -14.35
C LEU A 361 -12.35 8.36 -15.43
N GLY A 362 -11.21 7.76 -15.08
CA GLY A 362 -10.21 7.36 -16.06
C GLY A 362 -8.87 6.97 -15.46
N LEU A 363 -7.86 6.79 -16.32
CA LEU A 363 -6.51 6.40 -15.87
C LEU A 363 -5.78 7.58 -15.21
N PRO A 364 -5.15 7.37 -14.04
CA PRO A 364 -4.38 8.39 -13.35
C PRO A 364 -3.13 8.78 -14.15
N ASN A 365 -2.89 10.08 -14.26
CA ASN A 365 -1.60 10.63 -14.67
C ASN A 365 -0.69 10.80 -13.45
N GLU A 366 0.53 11.29 -13.66
CA GLU A 366 1.51 11.48 -12.59
C GLU A 366 1.02 12.37 -11.43
N LYS A 367 0.28 13.45 -11.74
CA LYS A 367 -0.30 14.32 -10.71
C LYS A 367 -1.36 13.58 -9.89
N ASP A 368 -2.23 12.82 -10.56
CA ASP A 368 -3.27 12.05 -9.88
C ASP A 368 -2.65 10.98 -8.96
N VAL A 369 -1.53 10.38 -9.36
CA VAL A 369 -0.74 9.46 -8.53
C VAL A 369 -0.18 10.18 -7.30
N LYS A 370 0.46 11.33 -7.48
CA LYS A 370 0.98 12.16 -6.38
C LYS A 370 -0.14 12.53 -5.39
N ASP A 371 -1.25 13.07 -5.88
CA ASP A 371 -2.39 13.50 -5.05
C ASP A 371 -2.96 12.33 -4.23
N GLY A 372 -3.13 11.16 -4.86
CA GLY A 372 -3.61 9.94 -4.18
C GLY A 372 -2.64 9.48 -3.09
N ILE A 373 -1.33 9.49 -3.35
CA ILE A 373 -0.31 9.07 -2.38
C ILE A 373 -0.28 10.02 -1.18
N ILE A 374 -0.27 11.33 -1.42
CA ILE A 374 -0.27 12.32 -0.34
C ILE A 374 -1.53 12.16 0.54
N ALA A 375 -2.71 11.99 -0.08
CA ALA A 375 -3.95 11.75 0.67
C ALA A 375 -3.86 10.49 1.55
N TYR A 376 -3.26 9.42 1.05
CA TYR A 376 -3.16 8.16 1.79
C TYR A 376 -2.01 8.14 2.82
N LYS A 377 -0.89 8.86 2.59
CA LYS A 377 0.10 9.07 3.65
C LYS A 377 -0.47 9.88 4.80
N ILE A 378 -1.33 10.86 4.52
CA ILE A 378 -2.07 11.57 5.58
C ILE A 378 -2.98 10.60 6.33
N ALA A 379 -3.78 9.79 5.62
CA ALA A 379 -4.69 8.82 6.25
C ALA A 379 -3.96 7.77 7.11
N ALA A 380 -2.88 7.19 6.59
CA ALA A 380 -2.05 6.21 7.30
C ALA A 380 -1.39 6.82 8.54
N HIS A 381 -0.81 8.02 8.42
CA HIS A 381 -0.21 8.74 9.55
C HIS A 381 -1.24 9.10 10.62
N ALA A 382 -2.42 9.57 10.22
CA ALA A 382 -3.51 9.87 11.14
C ALA A 382 -3.98 8.61 11.90
N ALA A 383 -4.06 7.47 11.20
CA ALA A 383 -4.33 6.18 11.82
C ALA A 383 -3.25 5.79 12.84
N ASP A 384 -1.97 6.00 12.53
CA ASP A 384 -0.86 5.69 13.44
C ASP A 384 -0.83 6.60 14.69
N ILE A 385 -1.20 7.88 14.56
CA ILE A 385 -1.44 8.76 15.71
C ILE A 385 -2.57 8.20 16.57
N ALA A 386 -3.71 7.85 15.97
CA ALA A 386 -4.87 7.34 16.68
C ALA A 386 -4.60 5.98 17.37
N ARG A 387 -3.73 5.16 16.78
CA ARG A 387 -3.18 3.91 17.34
C ARG A 387 -2.09 4.13 18.39
N GLN A 388 -1.68 5.37 18.64
CA GLN A 388 -0.64 5.75 19.60
C GLN A 388 0.71 5.07 19.32
N ARG A 389 1.09 4.96 18.04
CA ARG A 389 2.38 4.37 17.65
C ARG A 389 3.54 5.18 18.24
N PRO A 390 4.57 4.51 18.79
CA PRO A 390 5.76 5.20 19.30
C PRO A 390 6.39 6.13 18.26
N GLY A 391 6.47 7.42 18.59
CA GLY A 391 7.06 8.44 17.73
C GLY A 391 6.21 8.90 16.54
N ALA A 392 4.96 8.42 16.36
CA ALA A 392 4.11 8.89 15.27
C ALA A 392 3.84 10.40 15.37
N ARG A 393 3.61 10.91 16.57
CA ARG A 393 3.39 12.35 16.81
C ARG A 393 4.64 13.21 16.74
N ASP A 394 5.84 12.63 16.70
CA ASP A 394 7.09 13.39 16.77
C ASP A 394 7.19 14.40 15.60
N ARG A 395 6.75 13.99 14.41
CA ARG A 395 6.74 14.85 13.22
C ARG A 395 5.71 15.96 13.31
N ASP A 396 4.51 15.68 13.82
CA ASP A 396 3.47 16.68 14.05
C ASP A 396 3.91 17.74 15.05
N ASP A 397 4.49 17.30 16.17
CA ASP A 397 4.97 18.17 17.26
C ASP A 397 6.15 19.02 16.75
N ALA A 398 7.09 18.45 15.99
CA ALA A 398 8.20 19.18 15.38
C ALA A 398 7.75 20.22 14.34
N LEU A 399 6.87 19.83 13.41
CA LEU A 399 6.33 20.74 12.39
C LEU A 399 5.52 21.87 13.04
N SER A 400 4.70 21.54 14.03
CA SER A 400 3.92 22.54 14.78
C SER A 400 4.80 23.50 15.58
N TYR A 401 5.92 23.00 16.12
CA TYR A 401 6.89 23.85 16.80
C TYR A 401 7.59 24.80 15.82
N ALA A 402 8.07 24.30 14.68
CA ALA A 402 8.65 25.12 13.61
C ALA A 402 7.66 26.21 13.14
N ARG A 403 6.39 25.82 12.93
CA ARG A 403 5.29 26.75 12.60
C ARG A 403 5.11 27.83 13.65
N TYR A 404 5.07 27.47 14.93
CA TYR A 404 4.90 28.42 16.03
C TYR A 404 6.09 29.39 16.16
N LYS A 405 7.30 28.92 15.83
CA LYS A 405 8.53 29.72 15.81
C LYS A 405 8.73 30.50 14.52
N PHE A 406 7.81 30.36 13.55
CA PHE A 406 7.92 30.96 12.21
C PHE A 406 9.19 30.54 11.45
N ASP A 407 9.69 29.33 11.73
CA ASP A 407 10.76 28.71 10.96
C ASP A 407 10.12 28.05 9.73
N TRP A 408 9.83 28.87 8.73
CA TRP A 408 9.11 28.46 7.51
C TRP A 408 9.87 27.37 6.76
N GLU A 409 11.20 27.48 6.68
CA GLU A 409 12.05 26.50 6.00
C GLU A 409 11.94 25.12 6.65
N LYS A 410 12.03 25.04 7.98
CA LYS A 410 11.86 23.76 8.68
C LYS A 410 10.42 23.27 8.63
N GLN A 411 9.43 24.17 8.67
CA GLN A 411 8.03 23.78 8.47
C GLN A 411 7.81 23.11 7.10
N PHE A 412 8.37 23.68 6.02
CA PHE A 412 8.28 23.09 4.68
C PHE A 412 9.02 21.77 4.62
N ALA A 413 10.27 21.71 5.09
CA ALA A 413 11.08 20.49 5.08
C ALA A 413 10.39 19.33 5.82
N LEU A 414 9.72 19.61 6.94
CA LEU A 414 9.01 18.60 7.73
C LEU A 414 7.67 18.16 7.12
N SER A 415 7.09 18.90 6.16
CA SER A 415 5.81 18.57 5.53
C SER A 415 5.89 17.29 4.66
N LEU A 416 4.76 16.67 4.31
CA LEU A 416 4.75 15.51 3.40
C LEU A 416 5.14 15.88 1.96
N ASP A 417 4.87 17.13 1.56
CA ASP A 417 5.16 17.67 0.23
C ASP A 417 5.76 19.08 0.36
N PRO A 418 7.08 19.18 0.61
CA PRO A 418 7.76 20.45 0.86
C PRO A 418 7.61 21.45 -0.29
N GLU A 419 7.64 20.97 -1.53
CA GLU A 419 7.51 21.79 -2.73
C GLU A 419 6.13 22.47 -2.80
N THR A 420 5.06 21.71 -2.60
CA THR A 420 3.70 22.28 -2.61
C THR A 420 3.47 23.21 -1.43
N ALA A 421 3.95 22.86 -0.22
CA ALA A 421 3.81 23.72 0.95
C ALA A 421 4.50 25.09 0.75
N ARG A 422 5.70 25.10 0.15
CA ARG A 422 6.42 26.32 -0.21
C ARG A 422 5.69 27.11 -1.30
N SER A 423 5.31 26.43 -2.39
CA SER A 423 4.62 27.07 -3.53
C SER A 423 3.36 27.80 -3.08
N MET A 424 2.52 27.18 -2.24
CA MET A 424 1.28 27.79 -1.75
C MET A 424 1.51 29.01 -0.85
N HIS A 425 2.59 29.02 -0.07
CA HIS A 425 3.00 30.21 0.69
C HIS A 425 3.43 31.34 -0.26
N ASP A 426 4.26 30.98 -1.24
CA ASP A 426 4.96 31.92 -2.12
C ASP A 426 4.05 32.52 -3.20
N GLU A 427 2.88 31.93 -3.46
CA GLU A 427 1.81 32.52 -4.28
C GLU A 427 1.43 33.94 -3.82
N THR A 428 1.57 34.25 -2.53
CA THR A 428 1.24 35.57 -1.97
C THR A 428 2.43 36.29 -1.34
N LEU A 429 3.45 35.55 -0.87
CA LEU A 429 4.62 36.06 -0.18
C LEU A 429 5.92 35.46 -0.76
N PRO A 430 6.27 35.77 -2.03
CA PRO A 430 7.35 35.08 -2.74
C PRO A 430 8.76 35.45 -2.26
N ASP A 431 8.97 36.68 -1.78
CA ASP A 431 10.31 37.16 -1.42
C ASP A 431 10.89 36.38 -0.23
N ASP A 432 12.20 36.07 -0.28
CA ASP A 432 12.91 35.30 0.76
C ASP A 432 12.77 35.88 2.16
N TYR A 433 12.65 37.20 2.28
CA TYR A 433 12.40 37.88 3.56
C TYR A 433 11.14 37.35 4.29
N TYR A 434 10.12 36.91 3.57
CA TYR A 434 8.91 36.38 4.19
C TYR A 434 9.10 35.00 4.84
N LYS A 435 10.22 34.30 4.56
CA LYS A 435 10.57 33.04 5.24
C LYS A 435 11.11 33.26 6.66
N GLU A 436 11.36 34.52 7.03
CA GLU A 436 11.69 34.93 8.40
C GLU A 436 10.53 35.70 9.06
N ALA A 437 9.42 35.92 8.34
CA ALA A 437 8.32 36.74 8.82
C ALA A 437 7.48 36.00 9.87
N ALA A 438 7.18 36.70 10.96
CA ALA A 438 6.30 36.22 12.04
C ALA A 438 4.79 36.28 11.69
N PHE A 439 4.44 36.04 10.43
CA PHE A 439 3.07 36.02 9.91
C PHE A 439 3.02 35.40 8.50
N CYS A 440 1.81 35.09 8.01
CA CYS A 440 1.54 34.82 6.60
C CYS A 440 0.45 35.76 6.06
N SER A 441 0.13 35.65 4.78
CA SER A 441 -0.88 36.48 4.10
C SER A 441 -2.29 36.35 4.68
N MET A 442 -2.62 35.22 5.32
CA MET A 442 -3.94 34.97 5.92
C MET A 442 -4.29 35.99 7.01
N CYS A 443 -3.34 36.35 7.88
CA CYS A 443 -3.57 37.29 9.00
C CYS A 443 -2.79 38.59 8.84
N GLY A 444 -1.73 38.59 8.03
CA GLY A 444 -0.77 39.68 7.94
C GLY A 444 -0.04 39.94 9.26
N PRO A 445 0.83 40.97 9.29
CA PRO A 445 1.70 41.26 10.43
C PRO A 445 0.94 41.67 11.69
N LYS A 446 -0.25 42.25 11.54
CA LYS A 446 -1.01 42.82 12.65
C LYS A 446 -1.93 41.84 13.34
N PHE A 447 -2.35 40.73 12.73
CA PHE A 447 -3.38 39.86 13.32
C PHE A 447 -2.92 38.41 13.51
N CYS A 448 -1.62 38.13 13.36
CA CYS A 448 -1.11 36.78 13.56
C CYS A 448 -1.21 36.34 15.04
N SER A 449 -2.03 35.33 15.29
CA SER A 449 -2.29 34.79 16.63
C SER A 449 -1.05 34.17 17.29
N MET A 450 -0.20 33.46 16.51
CA MET A 450 1.02 32.85 17.04
C MET A 450 2.05 33.89 17.44
N ASN A 451 2.15 35.01 16.70
CA ASN A 451 3.05 36.11 17.04
C ASN A 451 2.61 36.77 18.36
N TYR A 452 1.31 37.03 18.52
CA TYR A 452 0.76 37.52 19.79
C TYR A 452 1.00 36.55 20.94
N SER A 453 0.79 35.26 20.71
CA SER A 453 1.01 34.21 21.73
C SER A 453 2.48 34.15 22.17
N SER A 454 3.44 34.40 21.27
CA SER A 454 4.86 34.45 21.63
C SER A 454 5.18 35.54 22.66
N LYS A 455 4.45 36.66 22.64
CA LYS A 455 4.57 37.74 23.64
C LYS A 455 3.92 37.38 24.97
N VAL A 456 2.89 36.55 24.95
CA VAL A 456 2.32 35.97 26.17
C VAL A 456 3.29 34.96 26.80
N ASP A 457 4.02 34.19 25.99
CA ASP A 457 5.07 33.29 26.50
C ASP A 457 6.20 34.08 27.20
N GLU A 458 6.61 35.22 26.65
CA GLU A 458 7.58 36.13 27.29
C GLU A 458 7.08 36.61 28.66
N TYR A 459 5.81 36.99 28.76
CA TYR A 459 5.17 37.37 30.03
C TYR A 459 5.14 36.21 31.03
N ASN A 460 4.72 35.01 30.60
CA ASN A 460 4.67 33.83 31.47
C ASN A 460 6.05 33.44 32.02
N LYS A 461 7.09 33.55 31.21
CA LYS A 461 8.48 33.35 31.65
C LYS A 461 8.89 34.39 32.70
N GLN A 462 8.60 35.67 32.47
CA GLN A 462 9.03 36.75 33.36
C GLN A 462 8.26 36.77 34.70
N VAL A 463 6.95 36.53 34.67
CA VAL A 463 6.07 36.70 35.83
C VAL A 463 5.84 35.40 36.59
N HIS A 464 5.72 34.28 35.87
CA HIS A 464 5.39 32.98 36.45
C HIS A 464 6.57 31.99 36.45
N GLY A 465 7.68 32.32 35.79
CA GLY A 465 8.82 31.40 35.65
C GLY A 465 8.51 30.15 34.82
N ILE A 466 7.41 30.17 34.05
CA ILE A 466 6.96 29.04 33.24
C ILE A 466 7.49 29.21 31.82
N GLU A 467 8.30 28.26 31.37
CA GLU A 467 8.82 28.23 30.02
C GLU A 467 8.06 27.22 29.16
N LYS A 468 7.85 27.59 27.89
CA LYS A 468 7.28 26.67 26.90
C LYS A 468 8.29 25.56 26.64
N LYS A 469 7.81 24.32 26.57
CA LYS A 469 8.64 23.17 26.23
C LYS A 469 9.36 23.41 24.89
N ASP A 470 10.67 23.20 24.90
CA ASP A 470 11.52 23.31 23.72
C ASP A 470 11.52 21.99 22.94
N TYR A 471 11.31 22.08 21.64
CA TYR A 471 11.34 20.95 20.70
C TYR A 471 12.44 21.13 19.64
N SER A 472 13.38 22.06 19.83
CA SER A 472 14.44 22.35 18.85
C SER A 472 15.27 21.12 18.49
N GLU A 473 15.67 20.31 19.48
CA GLU A 473 16.42 19.06 19.24
C GLU A 473 15.62 18.07 18.38
N LEU A 474 14.32 17.97 18.60
CA LEU A 474 13.44 17.10 17.82
C LEU A 474 13.32 17.58 16.37
N VAL A 475 13.19 18.89 16.18
CA VAL A 475 13.14 19.54 14.86
C VAL A 475 14.44 19.28 14.09
N GLU A 476 15.60 19.57 14.68
CA GLU A 476 16.90 19.35 14.02
C GLU A 476 17.12 17.88 13.66
N LYS A 477 16.77 16.97 14.57
CA LYS A 477 16.87 15.53 14.32
C LYS A 477 16.01 15.09 13.15
N LEU A 478 14.78 15.61 13.00
CA LEU A 478 13.87 15.18 11.94
C LEU A 478 14.16 15.87 10.59
N VAL A 479 14.68 17.10 10.60
CA VAL A 479 15.08 17.80 9.38
C VAL A 479 16.32 17.15 8.76
N THR A 480 17.28 16.70 9.57
CA THR A 480 18.51 16.04 9.10
C THR A 480 18.31 14.61 8.57
N LEU A 481 17.20 13.96 8.91
CA LEU A 481 16.85 12.60 8.46
C LEU A 481 16.11 12.58 7.11
N LYS A 482 15.66 13.74 6.64
CA LYS A 482 15.09 13.94 5.31
C LYS A 482 16.15 14.52 4.37
#